data_AF-A0A6N8V020-F1
#
_entry.id   AF-A0A6N8V020-F1
#
_cell.length_a   1.000
_cell.length_b   1.000
_cell.length_c   1.000
_cell.angle_alpha   90.00
_cell.angle_beta   90.00
_cell.angle_gamma   90.00
#
_symmetry.space_group_name_H-M   'P 1'
#
loop_
_entity.id
_entity.type
_entity.pdbx_description
1 polymer ?
#
loop_
_entity_poly.entity_id
_entity_poly.type
_entity_poly.pdbx_seq_one_letter_code
_entity_poly.pdbx_strand_id
1 'polypeptide(L)'
;MIDTISRALNWDAVLGWFQVLNDLSIVYVVIPFFLFELIRYAFLKRLSFDVIGDSVANVITFVCFVAIEYALGILFVTKLYFWIYENFSLAHLSLNWVTIVTCVLLADLAYYWDHRMMHRIGVGWATHTVHHSSPHFNMSVAYRFGPLDAVFPLLFSFPIVMLGYHPI
;
A
#
# COMPACT_ATOMS: atom_id res chain seq x y z
N MET A 1 -9.99 -27.42 15.70
CA MET A 1 -9.34 -26.70 14.57
C MET A 1 -10.00 -25.34 14.32
N ILE A 2 -11.34 -25.28 14.16
CA ILE A 2 -12.07 -24.01 14.01
C ILE A 2 -11.92 -23.11 15.25
N ASP A 3 -12.04 -23.67 16.46
CA ASP A 3 -11.88 -22.90 17.72
C ASP A 3 -10.50 -22.24 17.89
N THR A 4 -9.48 -22.77 17.23
CA THR A 4 -8.11 -22.23 17.32
C THR A 4 -7.95 -20.97 16.45
N ILE A 5 -8.62 -20.90 15.30
CA ILE A 5 -8.50 -19.78 14.36
C ILE A 5 -9.52 -18.66 14.65
N SER A 6 -10.65 -18.97 15.27
CA SER A 6 -11.67 -18.00 15.67
C SER A 6 -11.43 -17.39 17.05
N ARG A 7 -10.48 -17.93 17.83
CA ARG A 7 -10.13 -17.39 19.14
C ARG A 7 -9.52 -16.00 19.00
N ALA A 8 -10.02 -15.06 19.81
CA ALA A 8 -9.46 -13.72 19.89
C ALA A 8 -7.95 -13.76 20.22
N LEU A 9 -7.17 -13.05 19.42
CA LEU A 9 -5.74 -12.83 19.60
C LEU A 9 -5.51 -11.62 20.50
N ASN A 10 -4.41 -11.64 21.24
CA ASN A 10 -3.90 -10.44 21.89
C ASN A 10 -3.18 -9.57 20.84
N TRP A 11 -3.38 -8.27 20.89
CA TRP A 11 -2.64 -7.28 20.11
C TRP A 11 -1.12 -7.46 20.23
N ASP A 12 -0.59 -7.81 21.40
CA ASP A 12 0.84 -8.07 21.58
C ASP A 12 1.37 -9.18 20.63
N ALA A 13 0.54 -10.18 20.35
CA ALA A 13 0.90 -11.29 19.48
C ALA A 13 0.98 -10.87 18.00
N VAL A 14 0.28 -9.79 17.62
CA VAL A 14 0.22 -9.26 16.26
C VAL A 14 1.19 -8.09 16.08
N LEU A 15 1.43 -7.28 17.13
CA LEU A 15 2.36 -6.15 17.12
C LEU A 15 3.79 -6.55 16.74
N GLY A 16 4.24 -7.75 17.14
CA GLY A 16 5.55 -8.26 16.71
C GLY A 16 5.68 -8.41 15.20
N TRP A 17 4.58 -8.72 14.49
CA TRP A 17 4.56 -8.81 13.04
C TRP A 17 4.62 -7.42 12.42
N PHE A 18 3.87 -6.47 12.96
CA PHE A 18 3.93 -5.07 12.52
C PHE A 18 5.30 -4.44 12.74
N GLN A 19 6.10 -4.88 13.72
CA GLN A 19 7.50 -4.43 13.84
C GLN A 19 8.38 -4.87 12.66
N VAL A 20 8.07 -6.02 12.05
CA VAL A 20 8.82 -6.63 10.94
C VAL A 20 8.16 -6.41 9.57
N LEU A 21 6.89 -6.02 9.53
CA LEU A 21 6.11 -5.74 8.32
C LEU A 21 5.44 -4.36 8.46
N ASN A 22 6.25 -3.36 8.78
CA ASN A 22 5.84 -1.94 8.83
C ASN A 22 6.27 -1.19 7.57
N ASP A 23 6.01 0.11 7.56
CA ASP A 23 6.46 1.06 6.55
C ASP A 23 7.99 1.05 6.35
N LEU A 24 8.78 0.64 7.37
CA LEU A 24 10.23 0.49 7.23
C LEU A 24 10.63 -0.75 6.44
N SER A 25 9.69 -1.66 6.09
CA SER A 25 9.95 -2.81 5.21
C SER A 25 10.47 -2.41 3.84
N ILE A 26 10.16 -1.20 3.37
CA ILE A 26 10.81 -0.61 2.21
C ILE A 26 12.34 -0.60 2.35
N VAL A 27 12.86 -0.34 3.55
CA VAL A 27 14.30 -0.18 3.82
C VAL A 27 14.98 -1.55 3.93
N TYR A 28 14.40 -2.50 4.67
CA TYR A 28 15.07 -3.79 4.92
C TYR A 28 14.66 -4.91 3.96
N VAL A 29 13.58 -4.75 3.19
CA VAL A 29 13.21 -5.70 2.13
C VAL A 29 13.49 -5.07 0.77
N VAL A 30 12.82 -3.97 0.45
CA VAL A 30 12.74 -3.54 -0.95
C VAL A 30 14.05 -2.93 -1.46
N ILE A 31 14.73 -2.11 -0.66
CA ILE A 31 16.06 -1.58 -1.02
C ILE A 31 17.07 -2.72 -1.28
N PRO A 32 17.24 -3.73 -0.39
CA PRO A 32 18.13 -4.86 -0.67
C PRO A 32 17.80 -5.60 -1.98
N PHE A 33 16.53 -5.88 -2.23
CA PHE A 33 16.12 -6.52 -3.49
C PHE A 33 16.42 -5.63 -4.71
N PHE A 34 16.17 -4.33 -4.61
CA PHE A 34 16.46 -3.40 -5.69
C PHE A 34 17.97 -3.26 -5.95
N LEU A 35 18.80 -3.18 -4.90
CA LEU A 35 20.26 -3.19 -5.03
C LEU A 35 20.75 -4.48 -5.71
N PHE A 36 20.18 -5.62 -5.34
CA PHE A 36 20.47 -6.90 -6.00
C PHE A 36 20.11 -6.87 -7.50
N GLU A 37 18.99 -6.28 -7.87
CA GLU A 37 18.62 -6.07 -9.28
C GLU A 37 19.60 -5.14 -10.02
N LEU A 38 20.04 -4.04 -9.41
CA LEU A 38 21.02 -3.14 -10.01
C LEU A 38 22.38 -3.82 -10.20
N ILE A 39 22.82 -4.61 -9.22
CA ILE A 39 24.02 -5.44 -9.32
C ILE A 39 23.88 -6.44 -10.48
N ARG A 40 22.73 -7.12 -10.59
CA ARG A 40 22.42 -8.00 -11.72
C ARG A 40 22.50 -7.25 -13.05
N TYR A 41 21.95 -6.03 -13.14
CA TYR A 41 22.05 -5.20 -14.35
C TYR A 41 23.49 -4.81 -14.67
N ALA A 42 24.33 -4.52 -13.68
CA ALA A 42 25.74 -4.26 -13.90
C ALA A 42 26.46 -5.50 -14.48
N PHE A 43 26.27 -6.68 -13.88
CA PHE A 43 26.85 -7.93 -14.38
C PHE A 43 26.39 -8.29 -15.79
N LEU A 44 25.10 -8.07 -16.09
CA LEU A 44 24.52 -8.31 -17.42
C LEU A 44 24.84 -7.21 -18.44
N LYS A 45 25.60 -6.17 -18.05
CA LYS A 45 25.90 -4.99 -18.88
C LYS A 45 24.65 -4.29 -19.42
N ARG A 46 23.58 -4.27 -18.61
CA ARG A 46 22.30 -3.61 -18.88
C ARG A 46 22.10 -2.33 -18.06
N LEU A 47 22.98 -2.07 -17.09
CA LEU A 47 22.93 -0.85 -16.29
C LEU A 47 23.38 0.34 -17.14
N SER A 48 22.50 1.34 -17.28
CA SER A 48 22.78 2.59 -17.98
C SER A 48 22.41 3.78 -17.10
N PHE A 49 22.88 4.98 -17.49
CA PHE A 49 22.48 6.22 -16.84
C PHE A 49 20.98 6.48 -16.94
N ASP A 50 20.32 6.02 -18.02
CA ASP A 50 18.85 6.17 -18.17
C ASP A 50 18.10 5.33 -17.13
N VAL A 51 18.53 4.08 -16.89
CA VAL A 51 17.93 3.20 -15.87
C VAL A 51 18.11 3.80 -14.48
N ILE A 52 19.31 4.31 -14.18
CA ILE A 52 19.60 4.95 -12.89
C ILE A 52 18.78 6.25 -12.74
N GLY A 53 18.77 7.09 -13.78
CA GLY A 53 18.05 8.36 -13.80
C GLY A 53 16.55 8.18 -13.60
N ASP A 54 15.93 7.21 -14.29
CA ASP A 54 14.51 6.88 -14.09
C ASP A 54 14.25 6.35 -12.68
N SER A 55 15.15 5.51 -12.15
CA SER A 55 15.02 5.00 -10.78
C SER A 55 15.07 6.12 -9.73
N VAL A 56 15.96 7.10 -9.92
CA VAL A 56 16.02 8.30 -9.08
C VAL A 56 14.74 9.12 -9.22
N ALA A 57 14.23 9.30 -10.44
CA ALA A 57 12.96 10.00 -10.67
C ALA A 57 11.79 9.31 -9.94
N ASN A 58 11.71 7.98 -9.98
CA ASN A 58 10.70 7.20 -9.27
C ASN A 58 10.74 7.48 -7.76
N VAL A 59 11.93 7.42 -7.15
CA VAL A 59 12.11 7.72 -5.72
C VAL A 59 11.75 9.17 -5.39
N ILE A 60 12.11 10.14 -6.25
CA ILE A 60 11.73 11.55 -6.05
C ILE A 60 10.20 11.70 -6.05
N THR A 61 9.51 11.06 -7.01
CA THR A 61 8.04 11.13 -7.04
C THR A 61 7.40 10.51 -5.80
N PHE A 62 7.93 9.41 -5.28
CA PHE A 62 7.50 8.84 -4.00
C PHE A 62 7.68 9.82 -2.83
N VAL A 63 8.85 10.46 -2.71
CA VAL A 63 9.11 11.43 -1.64
C VAL A 63 8.14 12.61 -1.72
N CYS A 64 7.88 13.12 -2.93
CA CYS A 64 6.89 14.18 -3.14
C CYS A 64 5.47 13.72 -2.76
N PHE A 65 5.07 12.52 -3.18
CA PHE A 65 3.78 11.92 -2.81
C PHE A 65 3.63 11.83 -1.29
N VAL A 66 4.61 11.26 -0.59
CA VAL A 66 4.61 11.18 0.89
C VAL A 66 4.54 12.56 1.52
N ALA A 67 5.28 13.55 1.02
CA ALA A 67 5.22 14.92 1.54
C ALA A 67 3.82 15.54 1.39
N ILE A 68 3.14 15.28 0.26
CA ILE A 68 1.75 15.71 0.03
C ILE A 68 0.81 15.04 1.03
N GLU A 69 0.93 13.73 1.25
CA GLU A 69 0.12 12.99 2.22
C GLU A 69 0.29 13.53 3.65
N TYR A 70 1.54 13.81 4.06
CA TYR A 70 1.81 14.43 5.35
C TYR A 70 1.21 15.84 5.47
N ALA A 71 1.28 16.64 4.40
CA ALA A 71 0.75 18.00 4.38
C ALA A 71 -0.79 18.05 4.35
N LEU A 72 -1.44 17.17 3.57
CA LEU A 72 -2.90 17.04 3.49
C LEU A 72 -3.48 16.30 4.69
N GLY A 73 -2.62 15.66 5.49
CA GLY A 73 -2.89 15.27 6.85
C GLY A 73 -3.23 13.79 6.97
N ILE A 74 -2.20 12.96 7.12
CA ILE A 74 -2.32 11.58 7.62
C ILE A 74 -3.21 11.53 8.88
N LEU A 75 -3.11 12.54 9.76
CA LEU A 75 -3.97 12.65 10.95
C LEU A 75 -5.46 12.80 10.61
N PHE A 76 -5.80 13.48 9.53
CA PHE A 76 -7.19 13.58 9.06
C PHE A 76 -7.68 12.22 8.55
N VAL A 77 -6.86 11.54 7.74
CA VAL A 77 -7.19 10.22 7.19
C VAL A 77 -7.39 9.19 8.32
N THR A 78 -6.47 9.11 9.29
CA THR A 78 -6.62 8.20 10.44
C THR A 78 -7.89 8.50 11.23
N LYS A 79 -8.18 9.78 11.52
CA LYS A 79 -9.42 10.17 12.23
C LYS A 79 -10.66 9.81 11.42
N LEU A 80 -10.62 9.95 10.10
CA LEU A 80 -11.72 9.58 9.22
C LEU A 80 -12.01 8.08 9.29
N TYR A 81 -10.98 7.22 9.24
CA TYR A 81 -11.16 5.78 9.38
C TYR A 81 -11.78 5.39 10.72
N PHE A 82 -11.31 5.98 11.83
CA PHE A 82 -11.92 5.74 13.15
C PHE A 82 -13.35 6.26 13.21
N TRP A 83 -13.64 7.42 12.65
CA TRP A 83 -15.01 7.94 12.61
C TRP A 83 -15.94 7.03 11.80
N ILE A 84 -15.50 6.53 10.64
CA ILE A 84 -16.24 5.54 9.84
C ILE A 84 -16.45 4.26 10.66
N TYR A 85 -15.40 3.77 11.32
CA TYR A 85 -15.46 2.56 12.13
C TYR A 85 -16.48 2.67 13.26
N GLU A 86 -16.49 3.78 14.00
CA GLU A 86 -17.40 3.96 15.15
C GLU A 86 -18.86 4.23 14.74
N ASN A 87 -19.10 4.87 13.59
CA ASN A 87 -20.44 5.36 13.23
C ASN A 87 -21.12 4.57 12.10
N PHE A 88 -20.36 3.87 11.26
CA PHE A 88 -20.87 3.22 10.05
C PHE A 88 -20.53 1.73 9.96
N SER A 89 -19.82 1.17 10.94
CA SER A 89 -19.55 -0.27 10.93
C SER A 89 -20.81 -1.07 11.20
N LEU A 90 -21.01 -2.13 10.41
CA LEU A 90 -22.08 -3.11 10.61
C LEU A 90 -21.84 -3.98 11.86
N ALA A 91 -20.58 -4.15 12.24
CA ALA A 91 -20.14 -4.90 13.41
C ALA A 91 -18.79 -4.36 13.93
N HIS A 92 -18.32 -4.83 15.07
CA HIS A 92 -16.95 -4.64 15.53
C HIS A 92 -16.31 -6.01 15.66
N LEU A 93 -15.52 -6.40 14.65
CA LEU A 93 -14.96 -7.74 14.55
C LEU A 93 -13.79 -7.90 15.53
N SER A 94 -13.76 -9.03 16.23
CA SER A 94 -12.63 -9.34 17.10
C SER A 94 -11.38 -9.66 16.27
N LEU A 95 -10.21 -9.27 16.76
CA LEU A 95 -8.94 -9.65 16.17
C LEU A 95 -8.72 -11.16 16.35
N ASN A 96 -8.74 -11.93 15.27
CA ASN A 96 -8.47 -13.36 15.26
C ASN A 96 -7.93 -13.79 13.88
N TRP A 97 -7.52 -15.05 13.72
CA TRP A 97 -6.94 -15.48 12.45
C TRP A 97 -7.92 -15.44 11.28
N VAL A 98 -9.20 -15.69 11.53
CA VAL A 98 -10.23 -15.59 10.49
C VAL A 98 -10.35 -14.14 10.01
N THR A 99 -10.44 -13.18 10.92
CA THR A 99 -10.54 -11.76 10.56
C THR A 99 -9.25 -11.25 9.92
N ILE A 100 -8.06 -11.67 10.36
CA ILE A 100 -6.81 -11.30 9.67
C ILE A 100 -6.79 -11.81 8.22
N VAL A 101 -7.04 -13.10 8.01
CA VAL A 101 -6.97 -13.71 6.67
C VAL A 101 -8.04 -13.11 5.74
N THR A 102 -9.26 -12.95 6.22
CA THR A 102 -10.35 -12.35 5.43
C THR A 102 -10.11 -10.86 5.16
N CYS A 103 -9.52 -10.11 6.09
CA CYS A 103 -9.10 -8.73 5.86
C CYS A 103 -8.07 -8.64 4.74
N VAL A 104 -7.04 -9.50 4.74
CA VAL A 104 -6.02 -9.54 3.67
C VAL A 104 -6.66 -9.83 2.31
N LEU A 105 -7.58 -10.80 2.24
CA LEU A 105 -8.28 -11.12 0.99
C LEU A 105 -9.17 -9.97 0.51
N LEU A 106 -9.86 -9.28 1.42
CA LEU A 106 -10.68 -8.12 1.10
C LEU A 106 -9.83 -6.92 0.67
N ALA A 107 -8.67 -6.72 1.29
CA ALA A 107 -7.72 -5.67 0.92
C ALA A 107 -7.14 -5.91 -0.49
N ASP A 108 -6.76 -7.16 -0.81
CA ASP A 108 -6.30 -7.53 -2.16
C ASP A 108 -7.40 -7.32 -3.20
N LEU A 109 -8.64 -7.70 -2.88
CA LEU A 109 -9.79 -7.47 -3.76
C LEU A 109 -10.08 -5.97 -3.95
N ALA A 110 -10.02 -5.17 -2.88
CA ALA A 110 -10.20 -3.73 -2.94
C ALA A 110 -9.12 -3.07 -3.81
N TYR A 111 -7.86 -3.45 -3.62
CA TYR A 111 -6.73 -3.00 -4.43
C TYR A 111 -6.90 -3.38 -5.91
N TYR A 112 -7.35 -4.60 -6.20
CA TYR A 112 -7.65 -5.02 -7.58
C TYR A 112 -8.68 -4.10 -8.24
N TRP A 113 -9.79 -3.81 -7.54
CA TRP A 113 -10.85 -2.99 -8.11
C TRP A 113 -10.47 -1.52 -8.26
N ASP A 114 -9.73 -0.97 -7.30
CA ASP A 114 -9.13 0.36 -7.38
C ASP A 114 -8.24 0.48 -8.62
N HIS A 115 -7.25 -0.41 -8.73
CA HIS A 115 -6.32 -0.42 -9.85
C HIS A 115 -7.05 -0.65 -11.20
N ARG A 116 -8.03 -1.57 -11.24
CA ARG A 116 -8.87 -1.76 -12.44
C ARG A 116 -9.62 -0.48 -12.81
N MET A 117 -10.20 0.21 -11.82
CA MET A 117 -10.90 1.47 -12.04
C MET A 117 -9.94 2.51 -12.62
N MET A 118 -8.74 2.64 -12.05
CA MET A 118 -7.69 3.55 -12.55
C MET A 118 -7.34 3.31 -14.02
N HIS A 119 -7.44 2.08 -14.52
CA HIS A 119 -7.22 1.76 -15.95
C HIS A 119 -8.46 1.89 -16.84
N ARG A 120 -9.65 2.07 -16.27
CA ARG A 120 -10.93 2.00 -17.01
C ARG A 120 -11.62 3.35 -17.15
N ILE A 121 -11.38 4.31 -16.26
CA ILE A 121 -12.05 5.61 -16.27
C ILE A 121 -11.05 6.75 -16.49
N GLY A 122 -11.46 7.82 -17.16
CA GLY A 122 -10.57 8.92 -17.53
C GLY A 122 -9.90 9.62 -16.34
N VAL A 123 -10.66 9.91 -15.26
CA VAL A 123 -10.11 10.54 -14.05
C VAL A 123 -9.11 9.61 -13.34
N GLY A 124 -9.44 8.33 -13.25
CA GLY A 124 -8.54 7.32 -12.66
C GLY A 124 -7.26 7.16 -13.47
N TRP A 125 -7.34 7.19 -14.80
CA TRP A 125 -6.15 7.15 -15.65
C TRP A 125 -5.33 8.43 -15.51
N ALA A 126 -5.97 9.59 -15.39
CA ALA A 126 -5.28 10.87 -15.24
C ALA A 126 -4.41 10.92 -13.97
N THR A 127 -4.82 10.25 -12.88
CA THR A 127 -3.97 10.12 -11.69
C THR A 127 -2.91 9.04 -11.87
N HIS A 128 -3.31 7.87 -12.40
CA HIS A 128 -2.47 6.68 -12.47
C HIS A 128 -1.44 6.66 -13.61
N THR A 129 -1.59 7.51 -14.63
CA THR A 129 -0.68 7.53 -15.79
C THR A 129 0.76 7.84 -15.42
N VAL A 130 1.01 8.54 -14.30
CA VAL A 130 2.37 8.81 -13.80
C VAL A 130 3.07 7.51 -13.44
N HIS A 131 2.37 6.60 -12.77
CA HIS A 131 2.88 5.28 -12.41
C HIS A 131 3.31 4.47 -13.65
N HIS A 132 2.51 4.52 -14.72
CA HIS A 132 2.80 3.83 -15.99
C HIS A 132 3.77 4.58 -16.91
N SER A 133 4.31 5.72 -16.49
CA SER A 133 5.16 6.55 -17.35
C SER A 133 6.64 6.16 -17.30
N SER A 134 7.04 5.17 -16.50
CA SER A 134 8.43 4.71 -16.48
C SER A 134 8.73 3.91 -17.76
N PRO A 135 9.82 4.23 -18.49
CA PRO A 135 10.27 3.47 -19.65
C PRO A 135 11.00 2.17 -19.25
N HIS A 136 11.33 1.98 -17.97
CA HIS A 136 12.17 0.89 -17.50
C HIS A 136 11.44 0.06 -16.44
N PHE A 137 11.02 -1.15 -16.81
CA PHE A 137 10.39 -2.06 -15.87
C PHE A 137 11.43 -2.67 -14.90
N ASN A 138 11.59 -2.02 -13.74
CA ASN A 138 12.43 -2.45 -12.62
C ASN A 138 11.71 -2.19 -11.28
N MET A 139 12.27 -2.62 -10.15
CA MET A 139 11.58 -2.52 -8.86
C MET A 139 11.29 -1.09 -8.40
N SER A 140 12.04 -0.08 -8.85
CA SER A 140 11.77 1.31 -8.46
C SER A 140 10.44 1.84 -9.01
N VAL A 141 9.90 1.24 -10.09
CA VAL A 141 8.61 1.62 -10.67
C VAL A 141 7.46 1.43 -9.69
N ALA A 142 7.57 0.47 -8.77
CA ALA A 142 6.60 0.29 -7.68
C ALA A 142 6.47 1.53 -6.78
N TYR A 143 7.46 2.44 -6.81
CA TYR A 143 7.48 3.69 -6.06
C TYR A 143 7.28 4.91 -6.95
N ARG A 144 6.89 4.75 -8.21
CA ARG A 144 6.53 5.88 -9.05
C ARG A 144 5.09 6.28 -8.76
N PHE A 145 4.90 7.35 -8.00
CA PHE A 145 3.58 7.82 -7.58
C PHE A 145 3.26 9.21 -8.14
N GLY A 146 2.03 9.36 -8.63
CA GLY A 146 1.41 10.64 -8.90
C GLY A 146 0.93 11.32 -7.61
N PRO A 147 0.72 12.65 -7.63
CA PRO A 147 0.33 13.42 -6.44
C PRO A 147 -1.07 13.10 -5.88
N LEU A 148 -1.90 12.37 -6.65
CA LEU A 148 -3.28 12.03 -6.28
C LEU A 148 -3.51 10.52 -6.15
N ASP A 149 -2.45 9.70 -6.16
CA ASP A 149 -2.58 8.24 -6.16
C ASP A 149 -3.16 7.68 -4.86
N ALA A 150 -3.19 8.45 -3.76
CA ALA A 150 -3.82 8.04 -2.50
C ALA A 150 -5.34 8.19 -2.47
N VAL A 151 -5.93 8.99 -3.37
CA VAL A 151 -7.34 9.42 -3.23
C VAL A 151 -8.31 8.27 -3.42
N PHE A 152 -8.15 7.49 -4.48
CA PHE A 152 -9.06 6.39 -4.80
C PHE A 152 -8.92 5.20 -3.84
N PRO A 153 -7.70 4.76 -3.43
CA PRO A 153 -7.54 3.72 -2.43
C PRO A 153 -8.38 3.92 -1.16
N LEU A 154 -8.55 5.16 -0.67
CA LEU A 154 -9.40 5.47 0.48
C LEU A 154 -10.86 5.04 0.26
N LEU A 155 -11.40 5.26 -0.94
CA LEU A 155 -12.79 4.94 -1.25
C LEU A 155 -13.03 3.42 -1.32
N PHE A 156 -12.03 2.66 -1.77
CA PHE A 156 -12.10 1.22 -1.88
C PHE A 156 -11.83 0.50 -0.54
N SER A 157 -11.13 1.14 0.40
CA SER A 157 -10.88 0.60 1.73
C SER A 157 -12.02 0.86 2.74
N PHE A 158 -12.79 1.95 2.58
CA PHE A 158 -13.91 2.26 3.49
C PHE A 158 -14.92 1.11 3.67
N PRO A 159 -15.34 0.38 2.63
CA PRO A 159 -16.22 -0.77 2.80
C PRO A 159 -15.65 -1.83 3.76
N ILE A 160 -14.33 -2.04 3.77
CA ILE A 160 -13.69 -2.99 4.68
C ILE A 160 -13.85 -2.50 6.12
N VAL A 161 -13.59 -1.22 6.39
CA VAL A 161 -13.79 -0.65 7.73
C VAL A 161 -15.28 -0.71 8.14
N MET A 162 -16.20 -0.39 7.23
CA MET A 162 -17.64 -0.51 7.47
C MET A 162 -18.13 -1.95 7.70
N LEU A 163 -17.38 -2.98 7.28
CA LEU A 163 -17.68 -4.37 7.65
C LEU A 163 -17.28 -4.70 9.09
N GLY A 164 -16.58 -3.78 9.78
CA GLY A 164 -16.19 -3.93 11.17
C GLY A 164 -14.75 -4.34 11.42
N TYR A 165 -13.88 -4.25 10.41
CA TYR A 165 -12.45 -4.45 10.61
C TYR A 165 -11.85 -3.22 11.28
N HIS A 166 -11.06 -3.46 12.31
CA HIS A 166 -10.40 -2.41 13.07
C HIS A 166 -9.44 -1.61 12.16
N PRO A 167 -9.41 -0.25 12.22
CA PRO A 167 -8.54 0.59 11.38
C PRO A 167 -7.03 0.45 11.59
N ILE A 168 -6.61 -0.29 12.62
CA ILE A 168 -5.21 -0.59 12.97
C ILE A 168 -5.05 -2.10 13.01
#